data_AF-A0A954X046-F1
#
_entry.id   AF-A0A954X046-F1
#
_cell.length_a   1.000
_cell.length_b   1.000
_cell.length_c   1.000
_cell.angle_alpha   90.00
_cell.angle_beta   90.00
_cell.angle_gamma   90.00
#
_symmetry.space_group_name_H-M   'P 1'
#
loop_
_entity.id
_entity.type
_entity.pdbx_description
1 polymer ?
#
loop_
_entity_poly.entity_id
_entity_poly.type
_entity_poly.pdbx_seq_one_letter_code
_entity_poly.pdbx_strand_id
1 'polypeptide(L)' 'MSSRIVFTTFFVCVWLGSGLAVSEDAIRFSRDVLPILADRCFHCHGPDANRREADLRLDER' A
#
# COMPACT_ATOMS: atom_id res chain seq x y z
N MET A 1 4.18 -6.13 49.61
CA MET A 1 3.95 -7.31 48.74
C MET A 1 3.21 -6.95 47.45
N SER A 2 2.15 -6.12 47.49
CA SER A 2 1.27 -5.79 46.34
C SER A 2 1.92 -4.97 45.20
N SER A 3 2.80 -4.00 45.52
CA SER A 3 3.39 -3.08 44.51
C SER A 3 4.44 -3.73 43.59
N ARG A 4 5.10 -4.81 44.03
CA ARG A 4 6.09 -5.54 43.23
C ARG A 4 5.45 -6.33 42.09
N ILE A 5 4.27 -6.90 42.34
CA ILE A 5 3.51 -7.73 41.39
C ILE A 5 2.97 -6.86 40.25
N VAL A 6 2.48 -5.65 40.57
CA VAL A 6 2.01 -4.67 39.56
C VAL A 6 3.15 -4.22 38.66
N PHE A 7 4.36 -4.03 39.21
CA PHE A 7 5.52 -3.61 38.41
C PHE A 7 6.02 -4.71 37.47
N THR A 8 6.06 -5.97 37.91
CA THR A 8 6.49 -7.08 37.05
C THR A 8 5.47 -7.44 35.98
N THR A 9 4.17 -7.42 36.28
CA THR A 9 3.15 -7.71 35.26
C THR A 9 3.09 -6.62 34.19
N PHE A 10 3.28 -5.35 34.57
CA PHE A 10 3.36 -4.24 33.63
C PHE A 10 4.59 -4.37 32.70
N PHE A 11 5.74 -4.76 33.26
CA PHE A 11 6.98 -4.95 32.48
C PHE A 11 6.89 -6.14 31.50
N VAL A 12 6.22 -7.23 31.89
CA VAL A 12 6.04 -8.43 31.04
C VAL A 12 5.10 -8.14 29.86
N CYS A 13 4.00 -7.41 30.08
CA CYS A 13 3.08 -7.06 28.99
C CYS A 13 3.72 -6.10 27.97
N VAL A 14 4.56 -5.15 28.43
CA VAL A 14 5.30 -4.24 27.54
C VAL A 14 6.36 -4.99 26.72
N TRP A 15 7.04 -5.96 27.32
CA TRP A 15 8.00 -6.82 26.61
C TRP A 15 7.34 -7.76 25.58
N LEU A 16 6.13 -8.29 25.87
CA LEU A 16 5.40 -9.16 24.94
C LEU A 16 4.71 -8.40 23.78
N GLY A 17 4.34 -7.14 23.97
CA GLY A 17 3.57 -6.35 23.00
C GLY A 17 4.37 -5.79 21.81
N SER A 18 5.69 -5.88 21.82
CA SER A 18 6.56 -5.19 20.85
C SER A 18 6.68 -5.86 19.47
N GLY A 19 6.02 -7.02 19.27
CA GLY A 19 6.18 -7.83 18.04
C GLY A 19 5.12 -7.63 16.95
N LEU A 20 4.05 -6.86 17.20
CA LEU A 20 2.96 -6.67 16.24
C LEU A 20 3.27 -5.50 15.29
N ALA A 21 4.23 -5.68 14.39
CA ALA A 21 4.40 -4.79 13.26
C ALA A 21 3.29 -5.08 12.23
N VAL A 22 2.25 -4.24 12.22
CA VAL A 22 1.27 -4.22 11.12
C VAL A 22 1.99 -3.63 9.91
N SER A 23 2.29 -4.49 8.93
CA SER A 23 2.77 -4.06 7.62
C SER A 23 1.59 -3.49 6.83
N GLU A 24 1.54 -2.18 6.70
CA GLU A 24 0.72 -1.53 5.68
C GLU A 24 1.30 -1.94 4.32
N ASP A 25 0.58 -2.76 3.56
CA ASP A 25 1.07 -3.26 2.27
C ASP A 25 1.21 -2.04 1.34
N ALA A 26 2.45 -1.70 1.00
CA ALA A 26 2.73 -0.49 0.23
C ALA A 26 2.04 -0.59 -1.13
N ILE A 27 1.35 0.48 -1.53
CA ILE A 27 0.75 0.56 -2.86
C ILE A 27 1.87 0.47 -3.90
N ARG A 28 1.79 -0.56 -4.74
CA ARG A 28 2.71 -0.81 -5.85
C ARG A 28 2.00 -0.49 -7.15
N PHE A 29 2.41 0.58 -7.81
CA PHE A 29 1.83 1.02 -9.09
C PHE A 29 1.62 -0.13 -10.08
N SER A 30 2.62 -0.99 -10.28
CA SER A 30 2.56 -2.09 -11.25
C SER A 30 1.54 -3.18 -10.91
N ARG A 31 1.26 -3.41 -9.61
CA ARG A 31 0.29 -4.42 -9.16
C ARG A 31 -1.10 -3.82 -8.98
N ASP A 32 -1.17 -2.60 -8.44
CA ASP A 32 -2.40 -2.07 -7.87
C ASP A 32 -3.06 -1.01 -8.79
N VAL A 33 -2.27 -0.26 -9.59
CA VAL A 33 -2.78 0.86 -10.42
C VAL A 33 -2.75 0.53 -11.91
N LEU A 34 -1.63 -0.01 -12.40
CA LEU A 34 -1.41 -0.30 -13.80
C LEU A 34 -2.50 -1.20 -14.43
N PRO A 35 -2.99 -2.27 -13.77
CA PRO A 35 -4.06 -3.09 -14.34
C PRO A 35 -5.37 -2.31 -14.55
N ILE A 36 -5.67 -1.35 -13.68
CA ILE A 36 -6.87 -0.51 -13.78
C ILE A 36 -6.77 0.41 -14.99
N LEU A 37 -5.61 1.06 -15.17
CA LEU A 37 -5.37 1.94 -16.31
C LEU A 37 -5.35 1.16 -17.63
N ALA A 38 -4.81 -0.06 -17.63
CA ALA A 38 -4.80 -0.93 -18.81
C ALA A 38 -6.22 -1.32 -19.26
N ASP A 39 -7.10 -1.65 -18.32
CA ASP A 39 -8.49 -2.06 -18.60
C ASP A 39 -9.39 -0.87 -18.98
N ARG A 40 -9.18 0.30 -18.38
CA ARG A 40 -10.14 1.41 -18.49
C ARG A 40 -9.68 2.60 -19.33
N CYS A 41 -8.38 2.79 -19.50
CA CYS A 41 -7.84 4.05 -20.02
C CYS A 41 -6.95 3.86 -21.25
N PHE A 42 -6.08 2.83 -21.27
CA PHE A 42 -5.08 2.67 -22.34
C PHE A 42 -5.66 2.32 -23.71
N HIS A 43 -6.92 1.90 -23.78
CA HIS A 43 -7.61 1.72 -25.05
C HIS A 43 -7.71 3.02 -25.88
N CYS A 44 -7.88 4.17 -25.21
CA CYS A 44 -8.01 5.49 -25.84
C CYS A 44 -6.85 6.45 -25.48
N HIS A 45 -6.11 6.20 -24.41
CA HIS A 45 -5.02 7.08 -23.95
C HIS A 45 -3.68 6.33 -23.75
N GLY A 46 -3.49 5.24 -24.50
CA GLY A 46 -2.29 4.41 -24.46
C GLY A 46 -1.28 4.74 -25.56
N PRO A 47 -0.32 3.83 -25.79
CA PRO A 47 0.79 4.07 -26.72
C PRO A 47 0.39 4.10 -28.20
N ASP A 48 -0.82 3.67 -28.58
CA ASP A 48 -1.27 3.74 -29.97
C ASP A 48 -1.67 5.17 -30.35
N ALA A 49 -0.89 5.81 -31.23
CA ALA A 49 -1.14 7.17 -31.69
C ALA A 49 -2.45 7.33 -32.47
N ASN A 50 -2.93 6.27 -33.13
CA ASN A 50 -4.14 6.34 -33.96
C ASN A 50 -5.43 6.25 -33.12
N ARG A 51 -5.32 5.71 -31.91
CA ARG A 51 -6.43 5.55 -30.96
C ARG A 51 -6.42 6.63 -29.88
N ARG A 52 -5.39 7.48 -29.88
CA ARG A 52 -5.18 8.50 -28.85
C ARG A 52 -6.21 9.61 -28.96
N GLU A 53 -6.94 9.81 -27.87
CA GLU A 53 -7.94 10.87 -27.75
C GLU A 53 -7.40 12.02 -26.88
N ALA A 54 -7.94 13.22 -27.13
CA ALA A 54 -7.67 14.43 -26.35
C ALA A 54 -6.17 14.81 -26.18
N ASP A 55 -5.30 14.34 -27.08
CA ASP A 55 -3.83 14.53 -27.00
C ASP A 55 -3.25 14.09 -25.64
N LEU A 56 -3.92 13.14 -24.96
CA LEU A 56 -3.55 12.67 -23.63
C LEU A 56 -2.93 11.28 -23.70
N ARG A 57 -1.80 11.14 -23.00
CA ARG A 57 -1.01 9.90 -22.94
C ARG A 57 -0.76 9.51 -21.48
N LEU A 58 -1.38 8.43 -21.03
CA LEU A 58 -1.38 7.99 -19.63
C LEU A 58 -0.38 6.87 -19.34
N ASP A 59 0.26 6.31 -20.36
CA ASP A 59 1.32 5.31 -20.23
C ASP A 59 2.71 5.93 -20.03
N GLU A 60 2.81 7.26 -20.06
CA GLU A 60 4.04 8.00 -19.78
C GLU A 60 4.18 8.33 -18.29
N ARG A 61 5.06 7.57 -17.63
CA ARG A 61 5.65 7.80 -16.30
C ARG A 61 4.77 7.53 -15.07
#